data_AF-A0A2A5J0I0-F1
#
_entry.id   AF-A0A2A5J0I0-F1
#
_cell.length_a   1.000
_cell.length_b   1.000
_cell.length_c   1.000
_cell.angle_alpha   90.00
_cell.angle_beta   90.00
_cell.angle_gamma   90.00
#
_symmetry.space_group_name_H-M   'P 1'
#
loop_
_entity.id
_entity.type
_entity.pdbx_description
1 polymer ?
#
loop_
_entity_poly.entity_id
_entity_poly.type
_entity_poly.pdbx_seq_one_letter_code
_entity_poly.pdbx_strand_id
1 'polypeptide(L)'
;MDQKVLQMNQESTENELEVLNISSKDIGALSKEIAERILQTKDTDDIHQVMYVPIEKKEDLDWLIQCVGEALDDEDEDDVALEIADLLYFFVIPFYGEYILRDCHLYEYIDHLLVRLASRAHSDIDTLIDMMREDLG
;
A
#
# COMPACT_ATOMS: atom_id res chain seq x y z
N MET A 1 35.04 22.73 35.45
CA MET A 1 34.00 23.65 34.96
C MET A 1 34.03 23.54 33.45
N ASP A 2 33.07 23.03 32.70
CA ASP A 2 31.78 22.37 32.87
C ASP A 2 31.54 21.72 31.49
N GLN A 3 31.34 20.42 31.39
CA GLN A 3 30.04 19.74 31.41
C GLN A 3 29.22 19.91 30.11
N LYS A 4 28.72 18.76 29.64
CA LYS A 4 27.62 18.50 28.68
C LYS A 4 28.06 18.29 27.22
N VAL A 5 28.23 17.03 26.82
CA VAL A 5 27.15 16.12 26.39
C VAL A 5 26.34 16.76 25.27
N LEU A 6 26.76 16.49 24.04
CA LEU A 6 25.84 16.31 22.92
C LEU A 6 26.22 14.99 22.25
N GLN A 7 25.95 13.90 22.97
CA GLN A 7 25.37 12.73 22.32
C GLN A 7 24.03 13.22 21.75
N MET A 8 24.06 13.85 20.58
CA MET A 8 22.86 14.13 19.81
C MET A 8 22.54 12.85 19.05
N ASN A 9 21.77 12.01 19.74
CA ASN A 9 20.76 11.11 19.19
C ASN A 9 21.15 10.44 17.86
N GLN A 10 21.94 9.37 17.96
CA GLN A 10 21.76 8.19 17.10
C GLN A 10 20.50 7.42 17.54
N GLU A 11 19.40 8.14 17.72
CA GLU A 11 18.06 7.60 17.56
C GLU A 11 17.59 8.22 16.25
N SER A 12 18.19 7.79 15.14
CA SER A 12 17.52 7.90 13.85
C SER A 12 16.29 7.01 13.99
N THR A 13 15.19 7.66 14.32
CA THR A 13 13.85 7.16 14.46
C THR A 13 13.55 6.18 13.31
N GLU A 14 13.73 4.88 13.54
CA GLU A 14 13.24 3.82 12.62
C GLU A 14 11.71 3.86 12.46
N ASN A 15 11.04 4.81 13.14
CA ASN A 15 9.62 5.11 13.10
C ASN A 15 9.26 6.36 12.25
N GLU A 16 10.17 6.94 11.48
CA GLU A 16 9.91 8.14 10.65
C GLU A 16 9.14 7.84 9.35
N LEU A 17 7.97 7.22 9.48
CA LEU A 17 6.88 7.51 8.55
C LEU A 17 6.07 8.63 9.19
N GLU A 18 6.25 9.88 8.73
CA GLU A 18 5.17 10.87 8.82
C GLU A 18 4.07 10.46 7.82
N VAL A 19 3.50 9.26 7.96
CA VAL A 19 2.48 8.79 7.04
C VAL A 19 1.13 9.03 7.65
N LEU A 20 0.38 9.95 7.02
CA LEU A 20 -1.05 10.08 7.22
C LEU A 20 -1.70 10.33 5.85
N ASN A 21 -2.33 9.27 5.34
CA ASN A 21 -3.45 9.37 4.40
C ASN A 21 -4.61 10.10 5.09
N ILE A 22 -5.14 9.48 6.14
CA ILE A 22 -6.16 10.02 7.03
C ILE A 22 -5.87 9.57 8.47
N SER A 23 -6.38 10.30 9.46
CA SER A 23 -6.26 9.91 10.86
C SER A 23 -7.33 8.90 11.26
N SER A 24 -7.00 7.97 12.16
CA SER A 24 -7.99 7.03 12.72
C SER A 24 -9.14 7.69 13.49
N LYS A 25 -9.01 8.98 13.82
CA LYS A 25 -10.05 9.77 14.49
C LYS A 25 -10.95 10.52 13.50
N ASP A 26 -10.64 10.46 12.22
CA ASP A 26 -11.37 11.20 11.20
C ASP A 26 -12.71 10.52 10.93
N ILE A 27 -13.75 11.34 10.71
CA ILE A 27 -15.08 10.82 10.37
C ILE A 27 -14.97 10.18 8.99
N GLY A 28 -15.32 8.89 8.89
CA GLY A 28 -15.22 8.11 7.65
C GLY A 28 -13.96 7.25 7.56
N ALA A 29 -13.06 7.28 8.56
CA ALA A 29 -11.96 6.33 8.64
C ALA A 29 -12.49 4.88 8.72
N LEU A 30 -11.99 4.04 7.83
CA LEU A 30 -12.34 2.64 7.73
C LEU A 30 -11.42 1.80 8.62
N SER A 31 -11.99 0.92 9.43
CA SER A 31 -11.19 0.07 10.31
C SER A 31 -10.50 -1.03 9.52
N LYS A 32 -9.36 -1.52 10.03
CA LYS A 32 -8.61 -2.61 9.40
C LYS A 32 -9.43 -3.89 9.24
N GLU A 33 -10.27 -4.20 10.24
CA GLU A 33 -11.14 -5.37 10.19
C GLU A 33 -12.19 -5.27 9.08
N ILE A 34 -12.66 -4.06 8.77
CA ILE A 34 -13.60 -3.82 7.68
C ILE A 34 -12.87 -3.95 6.34
N ALA A 35 -11.67 -3.39 6.21
CA ALA A 35 -10.86 -3.50 5.00
C ALA A 35 -10.52 -4.96 4.66
N GLU A 36 -10.06 -5.73 5.66
CA GLU A 36 -9.82 -7.17 5.51
C GLU A 36 -11.07 -7.89 5.01
N ARG A 37 -12.23 -7.56 5.58
CA ARG A 37 -13.48 -8.17 5.14
C ARG A 37 -13.81 -7.80 3.69
N ILE A 38 -13.66 -6.54 3.28
CA ILE A 38 -13.88 -6.09 1.90
C ILE A 38 -12.98 -6.87 0.94
N LEU A 39 -11.69 -6.95 1.26
CA LEU A 39 -10.68 -7.65 0.47
C LEU A 39 -10.92 -9.17 0.43
N GLN A 40 -11.43 -9.77 1.50
CA GLN A 40 -11.80 -11.19 1.55
C GLN A 40 -13.07 -11.51 0.77
N THR A 41 -14.07 -10.62 0.80
CA THR A 41 -15.30 -10.80 0.03
C THR A 41 -15.12 -10.49 -1.45
N LYS A 42 -14.05 -9.78 -1.82
CA LYS A 42 -13.70 -9.36 -3.18
C LYS A 42 -14.87 -8.66 -3.88
N ASP A 43 -15.58 -7.82 -3.12
CA ASP A 43 -16.69 -7.03 -3.64
C ASP A 43 -16.13 -5.82 -4.37
N THR A 44 -16.20 -5.84 -5.70
CA THR A 44 -15.63 -4.79 -6.57
C THR A 44 -16.26 -3.42 -6.28
N ASP A 45 -17.52 -3.37 -5.85
CA ASP A 45 -18.18 -2.12 -5.47
C ASP A 45 -17.58 -1.50 -4.19
N ASP A 46 -16.85 -2.27 -3.38
CA ASP A 46 -16.34 -1.84 -2.07
C ASP A 46 -14.81 -1.75 -1.98
N ILE A 47 -14.04 -2.40 -2.87
CA ILE A 47 -12.55 -2.45 -2.80
C ILE A 47 -11.94 -1.04 -2.73
N HIS A 48 -12.45 -0.09 -3.52
CA HIS A 48 -11.96 1.28 -3.51
C HIS A 48 -12.06 1.94 -2.11
N GLN A 49 -12.97 1.50 -1.24
CA GLN A 49 -13.10 2.05 0.12
C GLN A 49 -11.91 1.74 1.03
N VAL A 50 -11.06 0.76 0.66
CA VAL A 50 -9.82 0.45 1.39
C VAL A 50 -8.87 1.66 1.41
N MET A 51 -8.99 2.61 0.46
CA MET A 51 -8.25 3.87 0.51
C MET A 51 -8.54 4.71 1.76
N TYR A 52 -9.64 4.44 2.47
CA TYR A 52 -10.00 5.12 3.71
C TYR A 52 -9.46 4.41 4.97
N VAL A 53 -8.52 3.48 4.84
CA VAL A 53 -7.83 2.91 6.01
C VAL A 53 -6.75 3.88 6.48
N PRO A 54 -6.73 4.25 7.78
CA PRO A 54 -5.61 4.97 8.36
C PRO A 54 -4.33 4.14 8.30
N ILE A 55 -3.31 4.69 7.66
CA ILE A 55 -1.94 4.21 7.71
C ILE A 55 -1.20 5.22 8.58
N GLU A 56 -0.80 4.82 9.79
CA GLU A 56 -0.20 5.72 10.78
C GLU A 56 1.28 5.36 11.07
N LYS A 57 1.72 4.18 10.62
CA LYS A 57 3.08 3.63 10.82
C LYS A 57 3.39 2.57 9.77
N LYS A 58 4.65 2.13 9.71
CA LYS A 58 5.15 1.16 8.72
C LYS A 58 4.35 -0.12 8.70
N GLU A 59 4.08 -0.67 9.87
CA GLU A 59 3.39 -1.95 10.00
C GLU A 59 1.95 -1.88 9.46
N ASP A 60 1.37 -0.68 9.35
CA ASP A 60 0.07 -0.51 8.72
C ASP A 60 0.17 -0.59 7.20
N LEU A 61 1.23 -0.04 6.59
CA LEU A 61 1.48 -0.17 5.16
C LEU A 61 1.86 -1.61 4.79
N ASP A 62 2.73 -2.24 5.56
CA ASP A 62 3.12 -3.65 5.37
C ASP A 62 1.89 -4.55 5.43
N TRP A 63 1.02 -4.32 6.42
CA TRP A 63 -0.26 -5.03 6.55
C TRP A 63 -1.18 -4.80 5.34
N LEU A 64 -1.32 -3.56 4.88
CA LEU A 64 -2.20 -3.25 3.74
C LEU A 64 -1.73 -3.97 2.48
N ILE A 65 -0.43 -3.88 2.18
CA ILE A 65 0.17 -4.51 1.00
C ILE A 65 0.03 -6.03 1.08
N GLN A 66 0.22 -6.62 2.26
CA GLN A 66 -0.01 -8.05 2.47
C GLN A 66 -1.48 -8.43 2.21
N CYS A 67 -2.44 -7.71 2.79
CA CYS A 67 -3.86 -7.98 2.58
C CYS A 67 -4.27 -7.85 1.11
N VAL A 68 -3.75 -6.83 0.40
CA VAL A 68 -3.96 -6.67 -1.05
C VAL A 68 -3.37 -7.85 -1.82
N GLY A 69 -2.18 -8.31 -1.44
CA GLY A 69 -1.54 -9.47 -2.08
C GLY A 69 -2.27 -10.78 -1.86
N GLU A 70 -2.86 -10.97 -0.68
CA GLU A 70 -3.71 -12.12 -0.35
C GLU A 70 -5.07 -12.05 -1.06
N ALA A 71 -5.61 -10.84 -1.26
CA ALA A 71 -6.87 -10.61 -1.97
C ALA A 71 -6.74 -10.88 -3.46
N LEU A 72 -5.59 -10.56 -4.05
CA LEU A 72 -5.26 -10.93 -5.41
C LEU A 72 -4.89 -12.42 -5.44
N ASP A 73 -5.77 -13.30 -5.90
CA ASP A 73 -5.55 -14.73 -6.15
C ASP A 73 -5.56 -14.98 -7.66
N ASP A 74 -4.69 -15.86 -8.18
CA ASP A 74 -4.51 -16.11 -9.61
C ASP A 74 -5.79 -16.63 -10.31
N GLU A 75 -6.79 -17.09 -9.54
CA GLU A 75 -8.11 -17.54 -10.04
C GLU A 75 -9.18 -16.41 -10.09
N ASP A 76 -8.85 -15.20 -9.63
CA ASP A 76 -9.84 -14.11 -9.55
C ASP A 76 -10.32 -13.60 -10.90
N GLU A 77 -11.54 -13.04 -10.90
CA GLU A 77 -12.10 -12.32 -12.04
C GLU A 77 -11.28 -11.05 -12.33
N ASP A 78 -11.15 -10.70 -13.62
CA ASP A 78 -10.39 -9.53 -14.05
C ASP A 78 -10.89 -8.23 -13.42
N ASP A 79 -12.18 -8.13 -13.10
CA ASP A 79 -12.78 -6.97 -12.43
C ASP A 79 -12.19 -6.77 -11.02
N VAL A 80 -11.98 -7.84 -10.26
CA VAL A 80 -11.34 -7.76 -8.93
C VAL A 80 -9.87 -7.35 -9.09
N ALA A 81 -9.17 -7.94 -10.06
CA ALA A 81 -7.77 -7.60 -10.33
C ALA A 81 -7.61 -6.14 -10.76
N LEU A 82 -8.56 -5.61 -11.52
CA LEU A 82 -8.59 -4.20 -11.93
C LEU A 82 -8.79 -3.27 -10.74
N GLU A 83 -9.75 -3.55 -9.85
CA GLU A 83 -9.97 -2.74 -8.64
C GLU A 83 -8.75 -2.76 -7.70
N ILE A 84 -8.04 -3.89 -7.63
CA ILE A 84 -6.77 -3.98 -6.89
C ILE A 84 -5.68 -3.15 -7.58
N ALA A 85 -5.57 -3.19 -8.91
CA ALA A 85 -4.64 -2.35 -9.66
C ALA A 85 -4.94 -0.86 -9.45
N ASP A 86 -6.21 -0.47 -9.44
CA ASP A 86 -6.67 0.89 -9.15
C ASP A 86 -6.31 1.31 -7.73
N LEU A 87 -6.51 0.44 -6.73
CA LEU A 87 -6.10 0.71 -5.35
C LEU A 87 -4.59 0.93 -5.24
N LEU A 88 -3.78 0.13 -5.95
CA LEU A 88 -2.33 0.32 -5.98
C LEU A 88 -1.94 1.64 -6.65
N TYR A 89 -2.53 1.95 -7.80
CA TYR A 89 -2.19 3.11 -8.61
C TYR A 89 -2.70 4.45 -8.03
N PHE A 90 -3.93 4.51 -7.54
CA PHE A 90 -4.52 5.77 -7.04
C PHE A 90 -4.24 6.04 -5.57
N PHE A 91 -3.88 5.03 -4.79
CA PHE A 91 -3.66 5.18 -3.35
C PHE A 91 -2.27 4.75 -2.90
N VAL A 92 -1.86 3.49 -3.15
CA VAL A 92 -0.61 2.99 -2.54
C VAL A 92 0.63 3.69 -3.09
N ILE A 93 0.79 3.75 -4.41
CA ILE A 93 1.99 4.33 -5.03
C ILE A 93 2.07 5.85 -4.86
N PRO A 94 1.00 6.64 -5.06
CA PRO A 94 1.08 8.10 -4.90
C PRO A 94 1.44 8.53 -3.47
N PHE A 95 0.95 7.80 -2.46
CA PHE A 95 1.21 8.15 -1.06
C PHE A 95 2.47 7.51 -0.49
N TYR A 96 2.85 6.32 -0.98
CA TYR A 96 3.90 5.51 -0.35
C TYR A 96 5.05 5.11 -1.28
N GLY A 97 5.05 5.53 -2.55
CA GLY A 97 6.04 5.15 -3.56
C GLY A 97 7.49 5.43 -3.13
N GLU A 98 7.77 6.61 -2.57
CA GLU A 98 9.11 6.92 -2.05
C GLU A 98 9.57 5.97 -0.93
N TYR A 99 8.64 5.51 -0.09
CA TYR A 99 8.95 4.58 0.99
C TYR A 99 9.17 3.17 0.47
N ILE A 100 8.31 2.73 -0.46
CA ILE A 100 8.45 1.46 -1.17
C ILE A 100 9.83 1.38 -1.82
N LEU A 101 10.30 2.45 -2.48
CA LEU A 101 11.62 2.45 -3.13
C LEU A 101 12.81 2.41 -2.17
N ARG A 102 12.64 2.89 -0.95
CA ARG A 102 13.70 2.86 0.08
C ARG A 102 13.77 1.52 0.80
N ASP A 103 12.67 0.78 0.84
CA ASP A 103 12.58 -0.54 1.47
C ASP A 103 12.60 -1.65 0.41
N CYS A 104 13.72 -2.34 0.28
CA CYS A 104 13.87 -3.35 -0.75
C CYS A 104 12.86 -4.50 -0.63
N HIS A 105 12.40 -4.84 0.59
CA HIS A 105 11.45 -5.93 0.78
C HIS A 105 10.05 -5.52 0.31
N LEU A 106 9.64 -4.27 0.61
CA LEU A 106 8.39 -3.72 0.10
C LEU A 106 8.41 -3.55 -1.42
N TYR A 107 9.51 -3.06 -1.97
CA TYR A 107 9.68 -2.95 -3.42
C TYR A 107 9.54 -4.31 -4.11
N GLU A 108 10.25 -5.33 -3.63
CA GLU A 108 10.16 -6.69 -4.17
C GLU A 108 8.73 -7.23 -4.08
N TYR A 109 8.04 -6.98 -2.96
CA TYR A 109 6.66 -7.43 -2.80
C TYR A 109 5.70 -6.74 -3.77
N ILE A 110 5.81 -5.41 -3.94
CA ILE A 110 5.01 -4.66 -4.92
C ILE A 110 5.32 -5.15 -6.33
N ASP A 111 6.59 -5.33 -6.71
CA ASP A 111 6.97 -5.85 -8.03
C ASP A 111 6.36 -7.24 -8.27
N HIS A 112 6.38 -8.12 -7.26
CA HIS A 112 5.69 -9.41 -7.34
C HIS A 112 4.18 -9.28 -7.58
N LEU A 113 3.50 -8.33 -6.93
CA LEU A 113 2.08 -8.06 -7.19
C LEU A 113 1.85 -7.56 -8.61
N LEU A 114 2.69 -6.64 -9.10
CA LEU A 114 2.60 -6.13 -10.47
C LEU A 114 2.82 -7.24 -11.51
N VAL A 115 3.73 -8.18 -11.25
CA VAL A 115 3.93 -9.35 -12.12
C VAL A 115 2.68 -10.24 -12.15
N ARG A 116 2.04 -10.46 -11.01
CA ARG A 116 0.79 -11.25 -10.94
C ARG A 116 -0.35 -10.56 -11.68
N LEU A 117 -0.49 -9.25 -11.53
CA LEU A 117 -1.46 -8.46 -12.30
C LEU A 117 -1.19 -8.53 -13.82
N ALA A 118 0.08 -8.42 -14.24
CA ALA A 118 0.46 -8.51 -15.66
C ALA A 118 0.14 -9.89 -16.28
N SER A 119 0.08 -10.95 -15.45
CA SER A 119 -0.23 -12.29 -15.94
C SER A 119 -1.68 -12.45 -16.44
N ARG A 120 -2.56 -11.48 -16.12
CA ARG A 120 -3.97 -11.46 -16.55
C ARG A 120 -4.14 -11.16 -18.04
N ALA A 121 -3.16 -10.50 -18.67
CA ALA A 121 -3.26 -10.06 -20.06
C ALA A 121 -4.51 -9.21 -20.36
N HIS A 122 -4.88 -8.34 -19.41
CA HIS A 122 -6.00 -7.40 -19.52
C HIS A 122 -5.47 -5.99 -19.79
N SER A 123 -5.89 -5.35 -20.89
CA SER A 123 -5.26 -4.11 -21.38
C SER A 123 -5.30 -2.95 -20.38
N ASP A 124 -6.37 -2.84 -19.62
CA ASP A 124 -6.52 -1.75 -18.64
C ASP A 124 -5.60 -1.98 -17.44
N ILE A 125 -5.43 -3.25 -17.03
CA ILE A 125 -4.50 -3.64 -15.96
C ILE A 125 -3.06 -3.39 -16.42
N ASP A 126 -2.73 -3.80 -17.65
CA ASP A 126 -1.40 -3.57 -18.23
C ASP A 126 -1.06 -2.07 -18.29
N THR A 127 -2.04 -1.22 -18.64
CA THR A 127 -1.87 0.23 -18.66
C THR A 127 -1.57 0.79 -17.27
N LEU A 128 -2.30 0.34 -16.24
CA LEU A 128 -2.04 0.74 -14.85
C LEU A 128 -0.66 0.29 -14.39
N ILE A 129 -0.23 -0.94 -14.71
CA ILE A 129 1.09 -1.46 -14.36
C ILE A 129 2.21 -0.63 -14.98
N ASP A 130 2.09 -0.27 -16.26
CA ASP A 130 3.09 0.55 -16.93
C ASP A 130 3.22 1.91 -16.24
N MET A 131 2.11 2.57 -15.90
CA MET A 131 2.13 3.84 -15.15
C MET A 131 2.75 3.68 -13.75
N MET A 132 2.38 2.62 -13.03
CA MET A 132 2.94 2.31 -11.71
C MET A 132 4.45 2.09 -11.74
N ARG A 133 4.96 1.41 -12.78
CA ARG A 133 6.39 1.19 -12.96
C ARG A 133 7.12 2.47 -13.32
N GLU A 134 6.54 3.32 -14.16
CA GLU A 134 7.11 4.64 -14.48
C GLU A 134 7.22 5.52 -13.22
N ASP A 135 6.23 5.47 -12.32
CA ASP A 135 6.24 6.22 -11.06
C ASP A 135 7.24 5.66 -10.03
N LEU A 136 7.51 4.36 -10.07
CA LEU A 136 8.49 3.71 -9.19
C LEU A 136 9.95 3.80 -9.72
N GLY A 137 10.17 4.10 -11.00
CA GLY A 137 11.49 4.47 -11.53
C GLY A 137 12.38 3.32 -12.02
#